data_AF-A0A412I0U8-F1
#
_entry.id   AF-A0A412I0U8-F1
#
_cell.length_a   1.000
_cell.length_b   1.000
_cell.length_c   1.000
_cell.angle_alpha   90.00
_cell.angle_beta   90.00
_cell.angle_gamma   90.00
#
_symmetry.space_group_name_H-M   'P 1'
#
loop_
_entity.id
_entity.type
_entity.pdbx_description
1 polymer ?
#
loop_
_entity_poly.entity_id
_entity_poly.type
_entity_poly.pdbx_seq_one_letter_code
_entity_poly.pdbx_strand_id
1 'polypeptide(L)'
;MVKKLLKGILITGVMVMGISGCSSNVQDDSKQKIVSIQKMDKSFKSEKREEKLDTLKKVLKSQSKYLKEENQDNNVLDQYKKTVTKMRKYFISDYEKNIKENTLENVESIQDKQQINEKKDNLNALKTLVSEEYKFTLDSKKQYDSYMKSITEIATQYDDRIAALEKEEEMQKQAEIEKQKEAQRTYSNEFFTITVPEEWGSNWSIQEDTSRTNVIDGITRVRVFMCSHHPSDGSEGGGADIYVINMSDYGIDEAHSSSSFYRSLIPVAEDEQKYLYSPDGETSQGWVVFVQNVAASFIDDGARHTVPLATITLN
;
A
#
# COMPACT_ATOMS: atom_id res chain seq x y z
N MET A 1 -78.98 88.99 2.48
CA MET A 1 -78.42 89.63 3.68
C MET A 1 -78.48 88.64 4.84
N VAL A 2 -77.30 88.13 5.22
CA VAL A 2 -76.82 87.76 6.56
C VAL A 2 -77.82 87.64 7.74
N LYS A 3 -77.81 86.46 8.39
CA LYS A 3 -77.68 86.13 9.86
C LYS A 3 -78.67 85.03 10.27
N LYS A 4 -78.20 83.80 10.51
CA LYS A 4 -77.62 83.25 11.77
C LYS A 4 -78.69 83.00 12.84
N LEU A 5 -78.78 81.76 13.33
CA LEU A 5 -78.45 81.43 14.71
C LEU A 5 -78.28 79.91 14.92
N LEU A 6 -77.10 79.56 15.46
CA LEU A 6 -76.72 78.27 16.01
C LEU A 6 -77.41 78.00 17.35
N LYS A 7 -77.49 76.71 17.70
CA LYS A 7 -77.30 76.01 19.02
C LYS A 7 -78.35 74.88 19.08
N GLY A 8 -78.07 73.60 19.35
CA GLY A 8 -76.88 72.86 19.74
C GLY A 8 -77.33 71.56 20.44
N ILE A 9 -77.04 70.41 19.81
CA ILE A 9 -76.64 69.09 20.36
C ILE A 9 -77.58 68.31 21.33
N LEU A 10 -77.99 67.11 20.88
CA LEU A 10 -77.95 65.87 21.68
C LEU A 10 -77.57 64.70 20.75
N ILE A 11 -76.51 63.97 21.10
CA ILE A 11 -75.92 62.83 20.34
C ILE A 11 -76.31 61.52 21.02
N THR A 12 -76.58 60.48 20.21
CA THR A 12 -76.28 59.03 20.37
C THR A 12 -77.41 58.20 19.71
N GLY A 13 -77.20 57.11 18.98
CA GLY A 13 -76.01 56.41 18.49
C GLY A 13 -76.42 55.57 17.27
N VAL A 14 -75.52 55.43 16.30
CA VAL A 14 -75.74 54.59 15.13
C VAL A 14 -75.27 53.17 15.45
N MET A 15 -76.20 52.24 15.33
CA MET A 15 -76.02 50.79 15.41
C MET A 15 -75.03 50.33 14.32
N VAL A 16 -73.79 50.03 14.69
CA VAL A 16 -72.86 49.28 13.84
C VAL A 16 -73.13 47.81 14.09
N MET A 17 -73.86 47.17 13.17
CA MET A 17 -74.04 45.73 13.16
C MET A 17 -72.69 45.03 13.05
N GLY A 18 -72.46 44.07 13.94
CA GLY A 18 -71.22 43.33 14.05
C GLY A 18 -70.87 42.57 12.78
N ILE A 19 -69.62 42.70 12.35
CA ILE A 19 -68.98 41.77 11.41
C ILE A 19 -68.65 40.51 12.22
N SER A 20 -69.55 39.54 12.18
CA SER A 20 -69.19 38.14 12.45
C SER A 20 -68.86 37.51 11.09
N GLY A 21 -67.58 37.50 10.75
CA GLY A 21 -67.12 36.93 9.49
C GLY A 21 -65.62 37.04 9.32
N CYS A 22 -64.91 35.97 9.72
CA CYS A 22 -63.68 35.45 9.11
C CYS A 22 -63.05 34.40 10.04
N SER A 23 -63.56 33.18 10.02
CA SER A 23 -62.85 32.01 10.60
C SER A 23 -62.99 30.75 9.73
N SER A 24 -64.03 30.66 8.89
CA SER A 24 -64.24 29.53 7.98
C SER A 24 -63.23 29.45 6.82
N ASN A 25 -62.86 30.57 6.20
CA ASN A 25 -61.98 30.54 5.02
C ASN A 25 -60.54 30.06 5.34
N VAL A 26 -60.04 30.32 6.55
CA VAL A 26 -58.66 29.96 6.95
C VAL A 26 -58.53 28.46 7.27
N GLN A 27 -59.57 27.85 7.82
CA GLN A 27 -59.59 26.40 8.08
C GLN A 27 -59.63 25.59 6.79
N ASP A 28 -60.37 26.01 5.77
CA ASP A 28 -60.44 25.28 4.50
C ASP A 28 -59.17 25.43 3.65
N ASP A 29 -58.53 26.60 3.67
CA ASP A 29 -57.21 26.81 3.04
C ASP A 29 -56.12 25.94 3.69
N SER A 30 -56.08 25.88 5.03
CA SER A 30 -55.12 25.05 5.78
C SER A 30 -55.30 23.56 5.49
N LYS A 31 -56.55 23.07 5.40
CA LYS A 31 -56.85 21.69 4.97
C LYS A 31 -56.33 21.40 3.55
N GLN A 32 -56.54 22.32 2.61
CA GLN A 32 -56.08 22.16 1.23
C GLN A 32 -54.54 22.09 1.13
N LYS A 33 -53.83 22.90 1.92
CA LYS A 33 -52.37 22.85 2.02
C LYS A 33 -51.90 21.52 2.59
N ILE A 34 -52.54 21.02 3.66
CA ILE A 34 -52.23 19.69 4.24
C ILE A 34 -52.41 18.58 3.21
N VAL A 35 -53.51 18.59 2.44
CA VAL A 35 -53.73 17.61 1.35
C VAL A 35 -52.62 17.69 0.29
N SER A 36 -52.15 18.88 -0.04
CA SER A 36 -51.06 19.09 -0.98
C SER A 36 -49.73 18.52 -0.45
N ILE A 37 -49.42 18.73 0.83
CA ILE A 37 -48.25 18.14 1.51
C ILE A 37 -48.34 16.61 1.48
N GLN A 38 -49.50 16.04 1.81
CA GLN A 38 -49.74 14.60 1.77
C GLN A 38 -49.57 14.01 0.36
N LYS A 39 -49.95 14.75 -0.69
CA LYS A 39 -49.72 14.33 -2.08
C LYS A 39 -48.23 14.25 -2.40
N MET A 40 -47.43 15.25 -1.97
CA MET A 40 -45.98 15.22 -2.12
C MET A 40 -45.34 14.07 -1.32
N ASP A 41 -45.80 13.82 -0.09
CA ASP A 41 -45.33 12.68 0.72
C ASP A 41 -45.61 11.33 0.04
N LYS A 42 -46.77 11.18 -0.63
CA LYS A 42 -47.08 9.98 -1.43
C LYS A 42 -46.12 9.83 -2.62
N SER A 43 -45.75 10.92 -3.30
CA SER A 43 -44.78 10.89 -4.41
C SER A 43 -43.37 10.48 -3.98
N PHE A 44 -43.00 10.69 -2.71
CA PHE A 44 -41.70 10.27 -2.16
C PHE A 44 -41.54 8.74 -2.06
N LYS A 45 -42.61 7.97 -2.30
CA LYS A 45 -42.57 6.51 -2.36
C LYS A 45 -41.97 5.94 -3.65
N SER A 46 -41.52 6.79 -4.59
CA SER A 46 -40.76 6.32 -5.77
C SER A 46 -39.57 5.43 -5.35
N GLU A 47 -39.20 4.47 -6.19
CA GLU A 47 -38.02 3.60 -5.99
C GLU A 47 -36.71 4.32 -6.32
N LYS A 48 -36.74 5.33 -7.20
CA LYS A 48 -35.53 6.03 -7.64
C LYS A 48 -35.12 7.13 -6.66
N ARG A 49 -33.83 7.16 -6.35
CA ARG A 49 -33.23 8.10 -5.40
C ARG A 49 -33.34 9.56 -5.87
N GLU A 50 -33.14 9.80 -7.17
CA GLU A 50 -33.18 11.12 -7.79
C GLU A 50 -34.58 11.71 -7.71
N GLU A 51 -35.62 10.90 -7.98
CA GLU A 51 -37.02 11.31 -7.88
C GLU A 51 -37.42 11.63 -6.42
N LYS A 52 -36.86 10.90 -5.44
CA LYS A 52 -37.01 11.23 -4.02
C LYS A 52 -36.38 12.58 -3.69
N LEU A 53 -35.19 12.87 -4.24
CA LEU A 53 -34.49 14.13 -3.99
C LEU A 53 -35.27 15.32 -4.57
N ASP A 54 -35.77 15.17 -5.80
CA ASP A 54 -36.61 16.18 -6.45
C ASP A 54 -37.91 16.43 -5.66
N THR A 55 -38.51 15.38 -5.11
CA THR A 55 -39.69 15.51 -4.26
C THR A 55 -39.35 16.28 -2.97
N LEU A 56 -38.24 15.97 -2.31
CA LEU A 56 -37.76 16.71 -1.13
C LEU A 56 -37.52 18.20 -1.46
N LYS A 57 -36.84 18.50 -2.57
CA LYS A 57 -36.62 19.89 -3.03
C LYS A 57 -37.94 20.63 -3.25
N LYS A 58 -38.96 19.98 -3.84
CA LYS A 58 -40.31 20.55 -4.02
C LYS A 58 -40.99 20.84 -2.69
N VAL A 59 -40.92 19.91 -1.72
CA VAL A 59 -41.49 20.10 -0.38
C VAL A 59 -40.82 21.27 0.33
N LEU A 60 -39.49 21.35 0.32
CA LEU A 60 -38.72 22.46 0.92
C LEU A 60 -39.04 23.81 0.29
N LYS A 61 -39.18 23.87 -1.04
CA LYS A 61 -39.59 25.07 -1.77
C LYS A 61 -41.01 25.50 -1.39
N SER A 62 -41.95 24.55 -1.29
CA SER A 62 -43.33 24.81 -0.87
C SER A 62 -43.40 25.31 0.57
N GLN A 63 -42.67 24.67 1.48
CA GLN A 63 -42.53 25.11 2.88
C GLN A 63 -41.97 26.53 2.96
N SER A 64 -40.90 26.83 2.23
CA SER A 64 -40.28 28.16 2.20
C SER A 64 -41.20 29.24 1.64
N LYS A 65 -42.09 28.89 0.71
CA LYS A 65 -43.14 29.79 0.21
C LYS A 65 -44.20 30.03 1.28
N TYR A 66 -44.65 28.97 1.96
CA TYR A 66 -45.65 29.06 3.01
C TYR A 66 -45.17 29.89 4.22
N LEU A 67 -43.90 29.76 4.59
CA LEU A 67 -43.26 30.54 5.66
C LEU A 67 -43.21 32.07 5.39
N LYS A 68 -43.57 32.52 4.19
CA LYS A 68 -43.64 33.95 3.83
C LYS A 68 -45.08 34.49 3.78
N GLU A 69 -46.07 33.62 3.96
CA GLU A 69 -47.49 34.03 4.00
C GLU A 69 -47.81 34.68 5.35
N GLU A 70 -48.70 35.68 5.37
CA GLU A 70 -49.04 36.46 6.57
C GLU A 70 -49.78 35.64 7.63
N ASN A 71 -50.65 34.71 7.22
CA ASN A 71 -51.49 33.92 8.11
C ASN A 71 -51.08 32.45 8.12
N GLN A 72 -50.11 32.12 8.97
CA GLN A 72 -49.58 30.76 9.11
C GLN A 72 -50.38 29.95 10.13
N ASP A 73 -50.73 28.71 9.76
CA ASP A 73 -51.34 27.73 10.64
C ASP A 73 -50.26 26.76 11.14
N ASN A 74 -50.16 26.65 12.46
CA ASN A 74 -49.21 25.77 13.14
C ASN A 74 -49.34 24.29 12.73
N ASN A 75 -50.54 23.82 12.41
CA ASN A 75 -50.76 22.45 11.94
C ASN A 75 -50.15 22.22 10.55
N VAL A 76 -50.19 23.22 9.67
CA VAL A 76 -49.57 23.15 8.35
C VAL A 76 -48.04 23.17 8.50
N LEU A 77 -47.50 24.02 9.39
CA LEU A 77 -46.07 24.09 9.70
C LEU A 77 -45.54 22.78 10.31
N ASP A 78 -46.26 22.23 11.29
CA ASP A 78 -45.94 20.94 11.90
C ASP A 78 -45.97 19.81 10.86
N GLN A 79 -46.94 19.84 9.95
CA GLN A 79 -47.01 18.82 8.90
C GLN A 79 -45.85 18.93 7.90
N TYR A 80 -45.45 20.14 7.49
CA TYR A 80 -44.22 20.32 6.72
C TYR A 80 -43.00 19.78 7.46
N LYS A 81 -42.83 20.12 8.75
CA LYS A 81 -41.71 19.64 9.57
C LYS A 81 -41.66 18.12 9.61
N LYS A 82 -42.79 17.47 9.90
CA LYS A 82 -42.92 16.00 9.91
C LYS A 82 -42.54 15.38 8.57
N THR A 83 -43.07 15.91 7.47
CA THR A 83 -42.76 15.43 6.12
C THR A 83 -41.28 15.60 5.77
N VAL A 84 -40.69 16.78 6.01
CA VAL A 84 -39.26 17.05 5.75
C VAL A 84 -38.36 16.13 6.56
N THR A 85 -38.61 16.00 7.88
CA THR A 85 -37.83 15.09 8.74
C THR A 85 -37.90 13.65 8.25
N LYS A 86 -39.09 13.16 7.88
CA LYS A 86 -39.26 11.82 7.31
C LYS A 86 -38.46 11.63 6.02
N MET A 87 -38.51 12.60 5.10
CA MET A 87 -37.80 12.53 3.82
C MET A 87 -36.28 12.60 4.01
N ARG A 88 -35.77 13.49 4.86
CA ARG A 88 -34.34 13.59 5.17
C ARG A 88 -33.80 12.31 5.81
N LYS A 89 -34.59 11.67 6.68
CA LYS A 89 -34.21 10.40 7.31
C LYS A 89 -33.82 9.33 6.28
N TYR A 90 -34.49 9.27 5.13
CA TYR A 90 -34.12 8.34 4.05
C TYR A 90 -32.69 8.59 3.55
N PHE A 91 -32.34 9.85 3.22
CA PHE A 91 -31.01 10.19 2.71
C PHE A 91 -29.92 10.02 3.76
N ILE A 92 -30.22 10.37 5.01
CA ILE A 92 -29.33 10.14 6.15
C ILE A 92 -28.99 8.65 6.28
N SER A 93 -30.01 7.78 6.27
CA SER A 93 -29.79 6.33 6.32
C SER A 93 -29.06 5.78 5.10
N ASP A 94 -29.30 6.35 3.92
CA ASP A 94 -28.58 6.01 2.68
C ASP A 94 -27.08 6.35 2.79
N TYR A 95 -26.72 7.54 3.30
CA TYR A 95 -25.32 7.91 3.54
C TYR A 95 -24.68 7.02 4.59
N GLU A 96 -25.34 6.79 5.73
CA GLU A 96 -24.83 5.94 6.81
C GLU A 96 -24.57 4.52 6.33
N LYS A 97 -25.48 3.97 5.52
CA LYS A 97 -25.32 2.67 4.88
C LYS A 97 -24.09 2.65 3.96
N ASN A 98 -23.97 3.63 3.06
CA ASN A 98 -22.85 3.70 2.12
C ASN A 98 -21.50 3.87 2.84
N ILE A 99 -21.43 4.66 3.92
CA ILE A 99 -20.22 4.76 4.75
C ILE A 99 -19.89 3.39 5.32
N LYS A 100 -20.86 2.75 5.99
CA LYS A 100 -20.65 1.44 6.62
C LYS A 100 -20.21 0.36 5.63
N GLU A 101 -20.84 0.27 4.46
CA GLU A 101 -20.51 -0.72 3.43
C GLU A 101 -19.13 -0.51 2.79
N ASN A 102 -18.58 0.70 2.92
CA ASN A 102 -17.26 1.05 2.41
C ASN A 102 -16.21 1.30 3.50
N THR A 103 -16.55 1.07 4.78
CA THR A 103 -15.59 0.96 5.88
C THR A 103 -15.14 -0.49 6.01
N LEU A 104 -13.85 -0.73 5.82
CA LEU A 104 -13.21 -2.02 6.05
C LEU A 104 -12.75 -2.09 7.51
N GLU A 105 -13.13 -3.16 8.20
CA GLU A 105 -12.59 -3.44 9.53
C GLU A 105 -11.15 -3.96 9.40
N ASN A 106 -10.28 -3.58 10.34
CA ASN A 106 -8.88 -4.01 10.40
C ASN A 106 -8.10 -3.76 9.10
N VAL A 107 -8.28 -2.57 8.50
CA VAL A 107 -7.62 -2.14 7.26
C VAL A 107 -6.11 -2.43 7.24
N GLU A 108 -5.43 -2.26 8.37
CA GLU A 108 -3.98 -2.49 8.51
C GLU A 108 -3.54 -3.92 8.14
N SER A 109 -4.44 -4.90 8.27
CA SER A 109 -4.17 -6.31 7.95
C SER A 109 -4.45 -6.68 6.49
N ILE A 110 -5.16 -5.83 5.75
CA ILE A 110 -5.58 -6.12 4.38
C ILE A 110 -4.38 -6.00 3.44
N GLN A 111 -4.22 -7.00 2.59
CA GLN A 111 -3.17 -7.07 1.56
C GLN A 111 -3.69 -6.76 0.16
N ASP A 112 -4.99 -6.92 -0.07
CA ASP A 112 -5.63 -6.69 -1.36
C ASP A 112 -5.78 -5.18 -1.63
N LYS A 113 -4.79 -4.61 -2.35
CA LYS A 113 -4.80 -3.21 -2.77
C LYS A 113 -6.01 -2.87 -3.65
N GLN A 114 -6.50 -3.81 -4.45
CA GLN A 114 -7.65 -3.54 -5.32
C GLN A 114 -8.91 -3.35 -4.47
N GLN A 115 -9.14 -4.24 -3.50
CA GLN A 115 -10.25 -4.12 -2.55
C GLN A 115 -10.23 -2.75 -1.83
N ILE A 116 -9.06 -2.33 -1.34
CA ILE A 116 -8.93 -1.04 -0.63
C ILE A 116 -9.25 0.13 -1.58
N ASN A 117 -8.70 0.13 -2.80
CA ASN A 117 -8.95 1.18 -3.78
C ASN A 117 -10.42 1.27 -4.20
N GLU A 118 -11.08 0.14 -4.45
CA GLU A 118 -12.51 0.12 -4.78
C GLU A 118 -13.37 0.76 -3.67
N LYS A 119 -13.10 0.44 -2.41
CA LYS A 119 -13.80 1.06 -1.27
C LYS A 119 -13.50 2.54 -1.15
N LYS A 120 -12.25 2.95 -1.37
CA LYS A 120 -11.82 4.36 -1.37
C LYS A 120 -12.54 5.17 -2.45
N ASP A 121 -12.64 4.65 -3.67
CA ASP A 121 -13.30 5.32 -4.78
C ASP A 121 -14.79 5.50 -4.53
N ASN A 122 -15.45 4.49 -3.97
CA ASN A 122 -16.85 4.59 -3.55
C ASN A 122 -17.05 5.66 -2.47
N LEU A 123 -16.14 5.77 -1.50
CA LEU A 123 -16.18 6.83 -0.48
C LEU A 123 -15.99 8.22 -1.09
N ASN A 124 -15.11 8.36 -2.08
CA ASN A 124 -14.89 9.64 -2.79
C ASN A 124 -16.11 10.03 -3.63
N ALA A 125 -16.76 9.07 -4.29
CA ALA A 125 -18.02 9.31 -4.99
C ALA A 125 -19.12 9.76 -4.00
N LEU A 126 -19.23 9.08 -2.84
CA LEU A 126 -20.16 9.46 -1.78
C LEU A 126 -19.87 10.86 -1.22
N LYS A 127 -18.60 11.21 -1.02
CA LYS A 127 -18.15 12.54 -0.56
C LYS A 127 -18.64 13.66 -1.48
N THR A 128 -18.53 13.43 -2.79
CA THR A 128 -19.02 14.34 -3.83
C THR A 128 -20.53 14.45 -3.76
N LEU A 129 -21.23 13.31 -3.76
CA LEU A 129 -22.70 13.25 -3.70
C LEU A 129 -23.26 14.03 -2.50
N VAL A 130 -22.75 13.75 -1.29
CA VAL A 130 -23.16 14.46 -0.06
C VAL A 130 -22.92 15.96 -0.19
N SER A 131 -21.79 16.39 -0.76
CA SER A 131 -21.45 17.81 -0.92
C SER A 131 -22.39 18.55 -1.86
N GLU A 132 -22.92 17.90 -2.89
CA GLU A 132 -23.85 18.50 -3.85
C GLU A 132 -25.25 18.68 -3.25
N GLU A 133 -25.69 17.77 -2.38
CA GLU A 133 -27.09 17.70 -1.96
C GLU A 133 -27.36 18.02 -0.48
N TYR A 134 -26.32 18.18 0.36
CA TYR A 134 -26.48 18.33 1.82
C TYR A 134 -27.43 19.45 2.24
N LYS A 135 -27.48 20.56 1.48
CA LYS A 135 -28.35 21.71 1.76
C LYS A 135 -29.83 21.33 1.79
N PHE A 136 -30.20 20.26 1.09
CA PHE A 136 -31.56 19.74 1.05
C PHE A 136 -31.72 18.55 1.98
N THR A 137 -30.76 17.61 1.95
CA THR A 137 -30.90 16.30 2.58
C THR A 137 -30.53 16.25 4.06
N LEU A 138 -29.73 17.21 4.56
CA LEU A 138 -29.30 17.25 5.95
C LEU A 138 -29.96 18.39 6.73
N ASP A 139 -30.01 18.24 8.05
CA ASP A 139 -30.65 19.21 8.94
C ASP A 139 -29.74 20.39 9.28
N SER A 140 -28.43 20.25 9.15
CA SER A 140 -27.47 21.30 9.49
C SER A 140 -26.12 21.14 8.80
N LYS A 141 -25.35 22.24 8.76
CA LYS A 141 -23.95 22.23 8.33
C LYS A 141 -23.09 21.34 9.23
N LYS A 142 -23.37 21.29 10.54
CA LYS A 142 -22.65 20.42 11.49
C LYS A 142 -22.77 18.94 11.12
N GLN A 143 -23.95 18.50 10.69
CA GLN A 143 -24.15 17.11 10.24
C GLN A 143 -23.36 16.83 8.96
N TYR A 144 -23.35 17.77 8.01
CA TYR A 144 -22.49 17.69 6.82
C TYR A 144 -21.01 17.58 7.20
N ASP A 145 -20.52 18.45 8.08
CA ASP A 145 -19.11 18.45 8.51
C ASP A 145 -18.73 17.12 9.16
N SER A 146 -19.64 16.52 9.93
CA SER A 146 -19.44 15.19 10.51
C SER A 146 -19.25 14.10 9.44
N TYR A 147 -20.11 14.04 8.42
CA TYR A 147 -19.96 13.06 7.34
C TYR A 147 -18.68 13.28 6.53
N MET A 148 -18.38 14.54 6.18
CA MET A 148 -17.17 14.88 5.44
C MET A 148 -15.90 14.48 6.19
N LYS A 149 -15.90 14.70 7.52
CA LYS A 149 -14.82 14.28 8.39
C LYS A 149 -14.68 12.76 8.39
N SER A 150 -15.74 12.03 8.71
CA SER A 150 -15.70 10.56 8.77
C SER A 150 -15.27 9.92 7.45
N ILE A 151 -15.82 10.37 6.31
CA ILE A 151 -15.44 9.86 4.99
C ILE A 151 -13.96 10.14 4.70
N THR A 152 -13.47 11.35 5.03
CA THR A 152 -12.08 11.72 4.78
C THR A 152 -11.12 10.93 5.68
N GLU A 153 -11.45 10.74 6.96
CA GLU A 153 -10.62 9.95 7.89
C GLU A 153 -10.48 8.49 7.41
N ILE A 154 -11.57 7.86 6.95
CA ILE A 154 -11.51 6.50 6.39
C ILE A 154 -10.67 6.47 5.10
N ALA A 155 -10.88 7.42 4.19
CA ALA A 155 -10.11 7.49 2.95
C ALA A 155 -8.61 7.69 3.21
N THR A 156 -8.23 8.47 4.21
CA THR A 156 -6.82 8.64 4.62
C THR A 156 -6.23 7.34 5.18
N GLN A 157 -6.97 6.57 5.98
CA GLN A 157 -6.50 5.25 6.42
C GLN A 157 -6.23 4.30 5.24
N TYR A 158 -7.01 4.40 4.16
CA TYR A 158 -6.78 3.64 2.94
C TYR A 158 -5.54 4.10 2.18
N ASP A 159 -5.30 5.41 2.09
CA ASP A 159 -4.06 5.97 1.55
C ASP A 159 -2.83 5.46 2.31
N ASP A 160 -2.88 5.54 3.64
CA ASP A 160 -1.78 5.09 4.50
C ASP A 160 -1.50 3.59 4.33
N ARG A 161 -2.55 2.75 4.24
CA ARG A 161 -2.35 1.31 4.04
C ARG A 161 -1.79 0.98 2.66
N ILE A 162 -2.25 1.65 1.60
CA ILE A 162 -1.71 1.45 0.26
C ILE A 162 -0.23 1.82 0.22
N ALA A 163 0.14 2.96 0.80
CA ALA A 163 1.54 3.39 0.87
C ALA A 163 2.40 2.39 1.66
N ALA A 164 1.89 1.83 2.75
CA ALA A 164 2.57 0.79 3.52
C ALA A 164 2.81 -0.48 2.67
N LEU A 165 1.79 -0.93 1.93
CA LEU A 165 1.89 -2.09 1.03
C LEU A 165 2.92 -1.88 -0.09
N GLU A 166 2.94 -0.70 -0.70
CA GLU A 166 3.94 -0.37 -1.73
C GLU A 166 5.36 -0.40 -1.19
N LYS A 167 5.57 0.11 0.04
CA LYS A 167 6.86 0.06 0.72
C LYS A 167 7.26 -1.38 1.08
N GLU A 168 6.33 -2.21 1.54
CA GLU A 168 6.56 -3.63 1.81
C GLU A 168 6.99 -4.38 0.53
N GLU A 169 6.33 -4.13 -0.60
CA GLU A 169 6.69 -4.71 -1.91
C GLU A 169 8.07 -4.25 -2.39
N GLU A 170 8.42 -2.98 -2.20
CA GLU A 170 9.74 -2.44 -2.57
C GLU A 170 10.86 -3.07 -1.74
N MET A 171 10.67 -3.20 -0.42
CA MET A 171 11.64 -3.87 0.46
C MET A 171 11.83 -5.34 0.09
N GLN A 172 10.75 -6.05 -0.26
CA GLN A 172 10.84 -7.45 -0.71
C GLN A 172 11.61 -7.57 -2.02
N LYS A 173 11.36 -6.70 -2.99
CA LYS A 173 12.12 -6.68 -4.25
C LYS A 173 13.60 -6.39 -4.02
N GLN A 174 13.91 -5.44 -3.15
CA GLN A 174 15.29 -5.10 -2.82
C GLN A 174 16.02 -6.25 -2.13
N ALA A 175 15.36 -6.91 -1.17
CA ALA A 175 15.92 -8.08 -0.50
C ALA A 175 16.18 -9.25 -1.47
N GLU A 176 15.30 -9.47 -2.44
CA GLU A 176 15.49 -10.48 -3.48
C GLU A 176 16.66 -10.14 -4.41
N ILE A 177 16.82 -8.86 -4.78
CA ILE A 177 17.98 -8.39 -5.57
C ILE A 177 19.29 -8.60 -4.79
N GLU A 178 19.31 -8.26 -3.49
CA GLU A 178 20.50 -8.44 -2.64
C GLU A 178 20.87 -9.93 -2.52
N LYS A 179 19.87 -10.80 -2.34
CA LYS A 179 20.07 -12.25 -2.30
C LYS A 179 20.60 -12.79 -3.63
N GLN A 180 20.11 -12.30 -4.77
CA GLN A 180 20.62 -12.68 -6.09
C GLN A 180 22.06 -12.20 -6.31
N LYS A 181 22.40 -10.98 -5.87
CA LYS A 181 23.78 -10.48 -5.91
C LYS A 181 24.72 -11.32 -5.06
N GLU A 182 24.31 -11.69 -3.85
CA GLU A 182 25.12 -12.55 -2.97
C GLU A 182 25.34 -13.95 -3.59
N ALA A 183 24.29 -14.54 -4.18
CA ALA A 183 24.39 -15.82 -4.87
C ALA A 183 25.30 -15.75 -6.11
N GLN A 184 25.32 -14.64 -6.85
CA GLN A 184 26.25 -14.44 -7.98
C GLN A 184 27.70 -14.26 -7.53
N ARG A 185 27.94 -13.88 -6.27
CA ARG A 185 29.27 -13.62 -5.73
C ARG A 185 29.89 -14.81 -5.02
N THR A 186 29.15 -15.89 -4.82
CA THR A 186 29.58 -17.01 -3.98
C THR A 186 29.49 -18.32 -4.74
N TYR A 187 30.53 -19.14 -4.64
CA TYR A 187 30.52 -20.54 -5.03
C TYR A 187 30.87 -21.38 -3.82
N SER A 188 30.11 -22.45 -3.54
CA SER A 188 30.39 -23.37 -2.45
C SER A 188 30.27 -24.80 -2.94
N ASN A 189 31.23 -25.64 -2.56
CA ASN A 189 31.17 -27.09 -2.72
C ASN A 189 31.45 -27.78 -1.37
N GLU A 190 31.76 -29.07 -1.37
CA GLU A 190 32.03 -29.84 -0.16
C GLU A 190 33.40 -29.55 0.50
N PHE A 191 34.31 -28.86 -0.18
CA PHE A 191 35.68 -28.60 0.27
C PHE A 191 35.90 -27.13 0.65
N PHE A 192 35.28 -26.20 -0.07
CA PHE A 192 35.50 -24.78 0.12
C PHE A 192 34.34 -23.92 -0.37
N THR A 193 34.36 -22.68 0.11
CA THR A 193 33.53 -21.57 -0.32
C THR A 193 34.43 -20.44 -0.86
N ILE A 194 34.13 -19.95 -2.06
CA ILE A 194 34.74 -18.74 -2.64
C ILE A 194 33.73 -17.62 -2.60
N THR A 195 34.15 -16.44 -2.15
CA THR A 195 33.39 -15.20 -2.25
C THR A 195 34.20 -14.15 -3.01
N VAL A 196 33.63 -13.60 -4.08
CA VAL A 196 34.28 -12.55 -4.87
C VAL A 196 33.88 -11.13 -4.41
N PRO A 197 34.71 -10.11 -4.69
CA PRO A 197 34.35 -8.71 -4.47
C PRO A 197 33.05 -8.29 -5.16
N GLU A 198 32.36 -7.27 -4.64
CA GLU A 198 31.04 -6.85 -5.17
C GLU A 198 31.16 -6.30 -6.60
N GLU A 199 32.23 -5.56 -6.84
CA GLU A 199 32.60 -4.95 -8.11
C GLU A 199 32.81 -5.94 -9.25
N TRP A 200 33.08 -7.23 -8.96
CA TRP A 200 33.25 -8.25 -9.99
C TRP A 200 31.91 -8.63 -10.63
N GLY A 201 30.80 -8.49 -9.89
CA GLY A 201 29.46 -8.89 -10.35
C GLY A 201 29.46 -10.33 -10.89
N SER A 202 28.99 -10.52 -12.13
CA SER A 202 28.98 -11.81 -12.82
C SER A 202 30.21 -12.06 -13.71
N ASN A 203 31.25 -11.23 -13.66
CA ASN A 203 32.43 -11.31 -14.53
C ASN A 203 33.49 -12.30 -14.02
N TRP A 204 33.06 -13.37 -13.35
CA TRP A 204 33.94 -14.41 -12.86
C TRP A 204 33.32 -15.79 -13.07
N SER A 205 34.14 -16.81 -13.05
CA SER A 205 33.71 -18.18 -13.18
C SER A 205 34.62 -19.11 -12.41
N ILE A 206 34.06 -20.26 -12.04
CA ILE A 206 34.79 -21.41 -11.53
C ILE A 206 34.28 -22.66 -12.22
N GLN A 207 35.19 -23.52 -12.64
CA GLN A 207 34.88 -24.81 -13.25
C GLN A 207 35.84 -25.87 -12.76
N GLU A 208 35.37 -27.09 -12.61
CA GLU A 208 36.25 -28.23 -12.33
C GLU A 208 36.91 -28.71 -13.63
N ASP A 209 38.23 -28.82 -13.62
CA ASP A 209 39.00 -29.43 -14.70
C ASP A 209 39.18 -30.93 -14.44
N THR A 210 38.25 -31.71 -14.98
CA THR A 210 38.28 -33.16 -14.87
C THR A 210 39.44 -33.81 -15.63
N SER A 211 40.08 -33.10 -16.58
CA SER A 211 41.22 -33.62 -17.33
C SER A 211 42.52 -33.62 -16.51
N ARG A 212 42.60 -32.74 -15.50
CA ARG A 212 43.70 -32.64 -14.53
C ARG A 212 43.42 -33.37 -13.22
N THR A 213 42.31 -34.11 -13.17
CA THR A 213 42.00 -35.00 -12.04
C THR A 213 42.93 -36.19 -12.07
N ASN A 214 43.55 -36.50 -10.92
CA ASN A 214 44.47 -37.62 -10.79
C ASN A 214 43.81 -38.74 -9.96
N VAL A 215 43.74 -39.95 -10.52
CA VAL A 215 43.20 -41.14 -9.87
C VAL A 215 44.32 -42.17 -9.73
N ILE A 216 44.64 -42.53 -8.49
CA ILE A 216 45.69 -43.49 -8.16
C ILE A 216 45.04 -44.61 -7.34
N ASP A 217 45.27 -45.87 -7.77
CA ASP A 217 44.71 -47.07 -7.13
C ASP A 217 43.17 -47.05 -7.03
N GLY A 218 42.49 -46.44 -8.00
CA GLY A 218 41.03 -46.31 -8.04
C GLY A 218 40.46 -45.22 -7.11
N ILE A 219 41.31 -44.44 -6.45
CA ILE A 219 40.91 -43.34 -5.55
C ILE A 219 41.24 -42.01 -6.23
N THR A 220 40.27 -41.11 -6.30
CA THR A 220 40.51 -39.72 -6.72
C THR A 220 41.42 -39.04 -5.71
N ARG A 221 42.66 -38.77 -6.13
CA ARG A 221 43.69 -38.15 -5.29
C ARG A 221 43.73 -36.65 -5.44
N VAL A 222 43.45 -36.12 -6.62
CA VAL A 222 43.49 -34.69 -6.89
C VAL A 222 42.28 -34.29 -7.73
N ARG A 223 41.56 -33.26 -7.29
CA ARG A 223 40.58 -32.52 -8.09
C ARG A 223 41.10 -31.10 -8.31
N VAL A 224 40.86 -30.54 -9.50
CA VAL A 224 41.36 -29.21 -9.87
C VAL A 224 40.19 -28.32 -10.24
N PHE A 225 40.12 -27.12 -9.66
CA PHE A 225 39.13 -26.11 -9.99
C PHE A 225 39.82 -24.87 -10.54
N MET A 226 39.40 -24.43 -11.71
CA MET A 226 39.94 -23.24 -12.38
C MET A 226 39.01 -22.07 -12.15
N CYS A 227 39.54 -21.00 -11.59
CA CYS A 227 38.87 -19.74 -11.37
C CYS A 227 39.35 -18.71 -12.38
N SER A 228 38.44 -17.89 -12.91
CA SER A 228 38.79 -16.77 -13.78
C SER A 228 37.93 -15.55 -13.51
N HIS A 229 38.53 -14.37 -13.55
CA HIS A 229 37.86 -13.08 -13.52
C HIS A 229 38.22 -12.33 -14.80
N HIS A 230 37.21 -11.94 -15.57
CA HIS A 230 37.39 -11.25 -16.85
C HIS A 230 36.52 -9.98 -16.91
N PRO A 231 37.03 -8.84 -16.41
CA PRO A 231 36.31 -7.57 -16.46
C PRO A 231 35.91 -7.17 -17.88
N SER A 232 34.67 -6.73 -18.06
CA SER A 232 34.17 -6.28 -19.37
C SER A 232 34.68 -4.89 -19.78
N ASP A 233 35.22 -4.11 -18.84
CA ASP A 233 35.72 -2.75 -19.05
C ASP A 233 37.19 -2.70 -19.49
N GLY A 234 37.83 -3.86 -19.64
CA GLY A 234 39.24 -3.98 -20.04
C GLY A 234 40.23 -3.73 -18.89
N SER A 235 39.76 -3.66 -17.64
CA SER A 235 40.64 -3.71 -16.47
C SER A 235 41.33 -5.08 -16.34
N GLU A 236 42.40 -5.14 -15.54
CA GLU A 236 43.17 -6.36 -15.32
C GLU A 236 42.29 -7.45 -14.69
N GLY A 237 42.12 -8.57 -15.39
CA GLY A 237 41.45 -9.75 -14.86
C GLY A 237 42.36 -10.58 -13.94
N GLY A 238 41.94 -11.79 -13.62
CA GLY A 238 42.73 -12.69 -12.78
C GLY A 238 42.37 -14.16 -12.98
N GLY A 239 43.25 -15.07 -12.55
CA GLY A 239 42.97 -16.50 -12.57
C GLY A 239 43.70 -17.25 -11.45
N ALA A 240 43.08 -18.33 -10.98
CA ALA A 240 43.68 -19.24 -10.01
C ALA A 240 43.28 -20.69 -10.28
N ASP A 241 44.20 -21.60 -10.00
CA ASP A 241 43.92 -23.04 -9.91
C ASP A 241 43.86 -23.45 -8.44
N ILE A 242 42.82 -24.20 -8.07
CA ILE A 242 42.62 -24.77 -6.73
C ILE A 242 42.75 -26.28 -6.83
N TYR A 243 43.66 -26.86 -6.07
CA TYR A 243 43.94 -28.29 -6.01
C TYR A 243 43.40 -28.84 -4.68
N VAL A 244 42.45 -29.77 -4.75
CA VAL A 244 41.91 -30.48 -3.58
C VAL A 244 42.46 -31.90 -3.56
N ILE A 245 43.17 -32.26 -2.49
CA ILE A 245 43.96 -33.49 -2.40
C ILE A 245 43.38 -34.42 -1.33
N ASN A 246 43.06 -35.66 -1.72
CA ASN A 246 42.58 -36.71 -0.82
C ASN A 246 43.75 -37.48 -0.21
N MET A 247 43.78 -37.54 1.13
CA MET A 247 44.87 -38.11 1.94
C MET A 247 44.44 -39.25 2.87
N SER A 248 43.21 -39.77 2.73
CA SER A 248 42.60 -40.71 3.70
C SER A 248 43.43 -41.95 4.03
N ASP A 249 44.26 -42.42 3.10
CA ASP A 249 44.94 -43.72 3.20
C ASP A 249 46.42 -43.64 3.57
N TYR A 250 47.02 -42.44 3.57
CA TYR A 250 48.48 -42.26 3.73
C TYR A 250 48.92 -41.95 5.16
N GLY A 251 47.99 -41.68 6.08
CA GLY A 251 48.29 -41.28 7.45
C GLY A 251 48.96 -39.89 7.49
N ILE A 252 48.29 -38.91 8.07
CA ILE A 252 48.89 -37.60 8.33
C ILE A 252 49.80 -37.78 9.55
N ASP A 253 51.05 -38.18 9.35
CA ASP A 253 52.09 -37.85 10.33
C ASP A 253 52.65 -36.45 9.99
N GLU A 254 53.02 -35.69 11.02
CA GLU A 254 53.51 -34.31 10.92
C GLU A 254 54.75 -34.16 10.02
N ALA A 255 55.53 -35.23 9.80
CA ALA A 255 56.69 -35.23 8.90
C ALA A 255 56.29 -35.34 7.42
N HIS A 256 55.11 -35.89 7.17
CA HIS A 256 54.43 -35.91 5.90
C HIS A 256 53.36 -34.81 5.83
N SER A 257 53.55 -33.58 6.27
CA SER A 257 52.75 -32.45 5.74
C SER A 257 53.61 -31.55 4.84
N SER A 258 54.93 -31.68 4.97
CA SER A 258 55.97 -30.92 4.27
C SER A 258 56.68 -31.68 3.15
N SER A 259 56.28 -32.93 2.85
CA SER A 259 57.05 -33.81 1.98
C SER A 259 56.94 -33.48 0.47
N SER A 260 58.02 -33.69 -0.27
CA SER A 260 58.07 -33.63 -1.74
C SER A 260 57.02 -34.51 -2.44
N PHE A 261 56.49 -35.52 -1.75
CA PHE A 261 55.38 -36.35 -2.23
C PHE A 261 54.10 -35.52 -2.47
N TYR A 262 53.77 -34.56 -1.60
CA TYR A 262 52.60 -33.67 -1.75
C TYR A 262 52.64 -32.88 -3.04
N ARG A 263 53.79 -32.25 -3.26
CA ARG A 263 53.99 -31.41 -4.44
C ARG A 263 54.09 -32.25 -5.71
N SER A 264 54.50 -33.51 -5.62
CA SER A 264 54.54 -34.43 -6.77
C SER A 264 53.15 -34.86 -7.27
N LEU A 265 52.11 -34.79 -6.43
CA LEU A 265 50.74 -35.10 -6.83
C LEU A 265 50.07 -33.93 -7.58
N ILE A 266 50.52 -32.70 -7.31
CA ILE A 266 50.00 -31.50 -7.95
C ILE A 266 50.59 -31.42 -9.36
N PRO A 267 49.76 -31.35 -10.42
CA PRO A 267 50.23 -31.34 -11.81
C PRO A 267 50.75 -29.95 -12.21
N VAL A 268 51.78 -29.47 -11.49
CA VAL A 268 52.44 -28.17 -11.66
C VAL A 268 53.94 -28.40 -11.76
N ALA A 269 54.63 -27.65 -12.63
CA ALA A 269 56.07 -27.76 -12.80
C ALA A 269 56.82 -27.43 -11.50
N GLU A 270 57.94 -28.12 -11.25
CA GLU A 270 58.67 -28.03 -9.98
C GLU A 270 59.11 -26.59 -9.62
N ASP A 271 59.47 -25.79 -10.62
CA ASP A 271 59.86 -24.39 -10.48
C ASP A 271 58.69 -23.42 -10.21
N GLU A 272 57.45 -23.87 -10.48
CA GLU A 272 56.19 -23.16 -10.21
C GLU A 272 55.56 -23.56 -8.87
N GLN A 273 55.94 -24.70 -8.29
CA GLN A 273 55.40 -25.15 -6.99
C GLN A 273 55.65 -24.17 -5.84
N LYS A 274 56.60 -23.25 -5.98
CA LYS A 274 56.87 -22.18 -5.01
C LYS A 274 55.74 -21.14 -4.91
N TYR A 275 54.83 -21.10 -5.89
CA TYR A 275 53.68 -20.20 -5.92
C TYR A 275 52.40 -20.83 -5.36
N LEU A 276 52.48 -22.10 -4.93
CA LEU A 276 51.39 -22.76 -4.23
C LEU A 276 51.37 -22.30 -2.78
N TYR A 277 50.19 -21.92 -2.30
CA TYR A 277 49.93 -21.70 -0.88
C TYR A 277 48.73 -22.54 -0.43
N SER A 278 48.70 -22.87 0.86
CA SER A 278 47.54 -23.49 1.48
C SER A 278 46.73 -22.39 2.18
N PRO A 279 45.42 -22.28 1.94
CA PRO A 279 44.54 -21.55 2.85
C PRO A 279 44.64 -22.14 4.27
N ASP A 280 44.44 -21.31 5.28
CA ASP A 280 44.52 -21.75 6.68
C ASP A 280 43.37 -22.73 7.02
N GLY A 281 43.73 -23.87 7.64
CA GLY A 281 42.79 -24.90 8.11
C GLY A 281 42.85 -26.22 7.32
N GLU A 282 41.95 -27.14 7.68
CA GLU A 282 41.71 -28.40 6.95
C GLU A 282 40.23 -28.47 6.59
N THR A 283 39.90 -29.13 5.47
CA THR A 283 38.49 -29.40 5.15
C THR A 283 37.89 -30.37 6.16
N SER A 284 36.58 -30.32 6.38
CA SER A 284 35.85 -31.22 7.27
C SER A 284 35.99 -32.71 6.90
N GLN A 285 36.36 -33.00 5.66
CA GLN A 285 36.63 -34.35 5.16
C GLN A 285 38.09 -34.80 5.32
N GLY A 286 38.99 -33.94 5.85
CA GLY A 286 40.43 -34.23 5.95
C GLY A 286 41.19 -34.13 4.62
N TRP A 287 40.60 -33.47 3.62
CA TRP A 287 41.29 -33.15 2.36
C TRP A 287 42.08 -31.85 2.51
N VAL A 288 43.21 -31.78 1.83
CA VAL A 288 44.10 -30.62 1.82
C VAL A 288 43.85 -29.78 0.57
N VAL A 289 43.84 -28.46 0.70
CA VAL A 289 43.59 -27.53 -0.42
C VAL A 289 44.83 -26.68 -0.67
N PHE A 290 45.27 -26.62 -1.92
CA PHE A 290 46.31 -25.70 -2.38
C PHE A 290 45.77 -24.76 -3.45
N VAL A 291 46.24 -23.52 -3.45
CA VAL A 291 45.88 -22.50 -4.42
C VAL A 291 47.13 -22.01 -5.15
N GLN A 292 47.01 -21.85 -6.47
CA GLN A 292 48.00 -21.20 -7.32
C GLN A 292 47.32 -20.05 -8.07
N ASN A 293 47.74 -18.82 -7.81
CA ASN A 293 47.37 -17.69 -8.65
C ASN A 293 48.15 -17.76 -9.98
N VAL A 294 47.45 -17.98 -11.10
CA VAL A 294 48.06 -18.23 -12.43
C VAL A 294 48.10 -16.99 -13.34
N ALA A 295 47.29 -15.96 -13.05
CA ALA A 295 47.31 -14.68 -13.77
C ALA A 295 46.81 -13.56 -12.86
N ALA A 296 47.58 -12.47 -12.72
CA ALA A 296 47.23 -11.22 -12.02
C ALA A 296 46.53 -11.36 -10.64
N SER A 297 46.68 -12.53 -10.01
CA SER A 297 45.98 -12.99 -8.81
C SER A 297 44.46 -13.02 -8.92
N PHE A 298 43.84 -14.08 -8.40
CA PHE A 298 42.38 -14.19 -8.28
C PHE A 298 41.98 -14.35 -6.81
N ILE A 299 42.68 -15.19 -6.05
CA ILE A 299 42.42 -15.43 -4.64
C ILE A 299 43.44 -14.67 -3.79
N ASP A 300 42.96 -14.00 -2.75
CA ASP A 300 43.80 -13.34 -1.74
C ASP A 300 44.70 -14.36 -1.06
N ASP A 301 46.02 -14.18 -1.22
CA ASP A 301 47.07 -15.01 -0.64
C ASP A 301 47.70 -14.37 0.61
N GLY A 302 47.11 -13.28 1.11
CA GLY A 302 47.63 -12.52 2.26
C GLY A 302 48.80 -11.60 1.93
N ALA A 303 49.31 -11.62 0.68
CA ALA A 303 50.20 -10.57 0.21
C ALA A 303 49.42 -9.27 0.02
N ARG A 304 50.08 -8.12 0.23
CA ARG A 304 49.43 -6.81 0.09
C ARG A 304 49.22 -6.48 -1.39
N HIS A 305 48.12 -6.98 -1.95
CA HIS A 305 47.67 -6.65 -3.30
C HIS A 305 47.01 -5.28 -3.35
N THR A 306 47.10 -4.61 -4.49
CA THR A 306 46.47 -3.30 -4.72
C THR A 306 45.08 -3.41 -5.34
N VAL A 307 44.68 -4.63 -5.72
CA VAL A 307 43.38 -4.93 -6.31
C VAL A 307 42.56 -5.80 -5.35
N PRO A 308 41.23 -5.66 -5.35
CA PRO A 308 40.32 -6.55 -4.62
C PRO A 308 40.39 -7.97 -5.19
N LEU A 309 40.53 -8.98 -4.32
CA LEU A 309 40.65 -10.39 -4.70
C LEU A 309 39.55 -11.23 -4.03
N ALA A 310 39.27 -12.40 -4.60
CA ALA A 310 38.36 -13.37 -4.01
C ALA A 310 38.93 -13.95 -2.72
N THR A 311 38.06 -14.27 -1.76
CA THR A 311 38.44 -15.01 -0.56
C THR A 311 38.04 -16.47 -0.70
N ILE A 312 38.81 -17.35 -0.08
CA ILE A 312 38.52 -18.78 0.01
C ILE A 312 38.41 -19.18 1.49
N THR A 313 37.39 -19.94 1.83
CA THR A 313 37.18 -20.53 3.16
C THR A 313 37.01 -22.03 3.01
N LEU A 314 37.70 -22.83 3.82
CA LEU A 314 37.58 -24.29 3.79
C LEU A 314 36.30 -24.72 4.54
N ASN A 315 35.56 -25.68 3.97
CA ASN A 315 34.31 -26.23 4.51
C ASN A 315 34.56 -27.55 5.24
#